data_AF-A0A2S7QR00-F1
#
_entry.id   AF-A0A2S7QR00-F1
#
_cell.length_a   1.000
_cell.length_b   1.000
_cell.length_c   1.000
_cell.angle_alpha   90.00
_cell.angle_beta   90.00
_cell.angle_gamma   90.00
#
_symmetry.space_group_name_H-M   'P 1'
#
loop_
_entity.id
_entity.type
_entity.pdbx_description
1 polymer ?
#
loop_
_entity_poly.entity_id
_entity_poly.type
_entity_poly.pdbx_seq_one_letter_code
_entity_poly.pdbx_strand_id
1 'polypeptide(L)'
;MWIYPVKSCKGVELNRGTVVAAGMEYDRQFTFAQLTSPFPVAENDPNDKKSAHKWQFITQRQFPLLAKVRTEMWVPDQSVDTYTAHVEDVESGGVIILSFPYQEAGWKGKVAQWGAALKGKVPEKQFRIPFDPTPVQIEKAGYTYEKMTIWKETVTALNLEIEIPEELRFLKFQGNPDSVCPLSDSAQT
;
A
#
# COMPACT_ATOMS: atom_id res chain seq x y z
N MET A 1 -8.00 -20.04 -1.50
CA MET A 1 -6.72 -19.65 -2.15
C MET A 1 -6.39 -18.23 -1.72
N TRP A 2 -5.12 -17.81 -1.71
CA TRP A 2 -4.73 -16.45 -1.34
C TRP A 2 -4.05 -15.74 -2.49
N ILE A 3 -4.39 -14.47 -2.70
CA ILE A 3 -3.66 -13.55 -3.59
C ILE A 3 -3.19 -12.32 -2.82
N TYR A 4 -2.23 -11.59 -3.37
CA TYR A 4 -1.62 -10.41 -2.76
C TYR A 4 -1.67 -9.24 -3.74
N PRO A 5 -2.82 -8.56 -3.88
CA PRO A 5 -2.99 -7.49 -4.85
C PRO A 5 -2.00 -6.35 -4.65
N VAL A 6 -1.72 -6.04 -3.38
CA VAL A 6 -0.67 -5.11 -2.97
C VAL A 6 0.53 -5.87 -2.42
N LYS A 7 1.69 -5.66 -3.02
CA LYS A 7 2.95 -6.28 -2.62
C LYS A 7 3.28 -5.95 -1.16
N SER A 8 3.66 -6.97 -0.39
CA SER A 8 4.08 -6.86 1.02
C SER A 8 2.97 -6.55 2.03
N CYS A 9 1.72 -6.47 1.58
CA CYS A 9 0.54 -6.32 2.44
C CYS A 9 -0.12 -7.66 2.74
N LYS A 10 -1.16 -7.65 3.57
CA LYS A 10 -1.93 -8.86 3.88
C LYS A 10 -2.67 -9.34 2.63
N GLY A 11 -2.65 -10.66 2.43
CA GLY A 11 -3.32 -11.29 1.30
C GLY A 11 -4.84 -11.27 1.44
N VAL A 12 -5.53 -11.44 0.32
CA VAL A 12 -6.97 -11.58 0.21
C VAL A 12 -7.29 -13.05 -0.05
N GLU A 13 -8.20 -13.60 0.74
CA GLU A 13 -8.68 -14.96 0.53
C GLU A 13 -9.75 -14.97 -0.55
N LEU A 14 -9.58 -15.86 -1.53
CA LEU A 14 -10.50 -16.09 -2.62
C LEU A 14 -10.98 -17.54 -2.62
N ASN A 15 -12.29 -17.70 -2.83
CA ASN A 15 -12.91 -19.00 -3.08
C ASN A 15 -12.57 -19.51 -4.50
N ARG A 16 -12.50 -18.59 -5.46
CA ARG A 16 -12.16 -18.85 -6.87
C ARG A 16 -11.32 -17.70 -7.40
N GLY A 17 -10.40 -17.99 -8.32
CA GLY A 17 -9.66 -16.96 -9.04
C GLY A 17 -9.47 -17.36 -10.50
N THR A 18 -9.28 -16.35 -11.35
CA THR A 18 -8.98 -16.51 -12.77
C THR A 18 -7.46 -16.55 -12.96
N VAL A 19 -6.99 -17.38 -13.89
CA VAL A 19 -5.58 -17.41 -14.28
C VAL A 19 -5.44 -16.67 -15.61
N VAL A 20 -4.57 -15.67 -15.64
CA VAL A 20 -4.16 -14.91 -16.82
C VAL A 20 -2.70 -15.23 -17.16
N ALA A 21 -2.20 -14.76 -18.30
CA ALA A 21 -0.82 -15.03 -18.72
C ALA A 21 0.24 -14.59 -17.70
N ALA A 22 -0.03 -13.52 -16.95
CA ALA A 22 0.87 -12.99 -15.92
C ALA A 22 0.78 -13.73 -14.57
N GLY A 23 -0.17 -14.65 -14.40
CA GLY A 23 -0.42 -15.37 -13.14
C GLY A 23 -1.89 -15.31 -12.72
N MET A 24 -2.15 -15.25 -11.41
CA MET A 24 -3.51 -15.06 -10.91
C MET A 24 -3.99 -13.63 -11.20
N GLU A 25 -5.23 -13.50 -11.64
CA GLU A 25 -5.87 -12.20 -11.81
C GLU A 25 -5.83 -11.42 -10.49
N TYR A 26 -5.53 -10.12 -10.58
CA TYR A 26 -5.33 -9.21 -9.46
C TYR A 26 -4.10 -9.46 -8.57
N ASP A 27 -3.28 -10.48 -8.79
CA ASP A 27 -2.10 -10.71 -7.94
C ASP A 27 -0.96 -9.72 -8.26
N ARG A 28 -0.41 -9.07 -7.22
CA ARG A 28 0.76 -8.17 -7.27
C ARG A 28 0.69 -7.03 -8.29
N GLN A 29 -0.50 -6.50 -8.54
CA GLN A 29 -0.67 -5.35 -9.43
C GLN A 29 -0.16 -4.04 -8.82
N PHE A 30 -0.14 -3.94 -7.49
CA PHE A 30 0.24 -2.72 -6.77
C PHE A 30 1.46 -2.94 -5.89
N THR A 31 2.24 -1.89 -5.70
CA THR A 31 3.35 -1.88 -4.74
C THR A 31 3.51 -0.49 -4.16
N PHE A 32 3.87 -0.43 -2.88
CA PHE A 32 4.38 0.82 -2.33
C PHE A 32 5.81 1.07 -2.82
N ALA A 33 6.17 2.35 -2.88
CA ALA A 33 7.48 2.82 -3.30
C ALA A 33 7.97 3.93 -2.38
N GLN A 34 9.30 4.13 -2.37
CA GLN A 34 9.93 5.26 -1.73
C GLN A 34 10.83 5.98 -2.74
N LEU A 35 10.75 7.31 -2.73
CA LEU A 35 11.66 8.16 -3.48
C LEU A 35 13.03 8.14 -2.80
N THR A 36 14.03 7.62 -3.50
CA THR A 36 15.41 7.61 -3.03
C THR A 36 16.16 8.77 -3.68
N SER A 37 16.72 9.66 -2.86
CA SER A 37 17.70 10.66 -3.30
C SER A 37 19.11 10.13 -3.04
N PRO A 38 20.03 10.22 -4.01
CA PRO A 38 21.43 9.91 -3.76
C PRO A 38 22.07 11.06 -2.96
N PHE A 39 22.38 10.86 -1.67
CA PHE A 39 23.26 11.73 -0.90
C PHE A 39 24.23 10.91 -0.01
N PRO A 40 25.52 11.30 0.11
CA PRO A 40 26.18 12.44 -0.52
C PRO A 40 26.91 12.06 -1.82
N VAL A 41 26.94 13.00 -2.77
CA VAL A 41 27.62 12.90 -4.06
C VAL A 41 29.13 12.99 -3.82
N ALA A 42 29.87 11.91 -4.05
CA ALA A 42 31.32 12.00 -4.19
C ALA A 42 31.64 12.80 -5.46
N GLU A 43 32.53 13.80 -5.36
CA GLU A 43 32.81 14.84 -6.38
C GLU A 43 33.24 14.32 -7.77
N ASN A 44 33.53 13.02 -7.93
CA ASN A 44 34.25 12.48 -9.09
C ASN A 44 33.43 11.64 -10.08
N ASP A 45 32.09 11.60 -10.02
CA ASP A 45 31.29 10.86 -11.01
C ASP A 45 30.83 11.75 -12.19
N PRO A 46 30.92 11.30 -13.47
CA PRO A 46 30.57 12.09 -14.64
C PRO A 46 29.11 12.58 -14.67
N ASN A 47 28.93 13.77 -15.25
CA ASN A 47 27.87 14.75 -15.00
C ASN A 47 26.40 14.42 -15.40
N ASP A 48 26.04 13.17 -15.69
CA ASP A 48 24.66 12.82 -16.11
C ASP A 48 23.87 11.97 -15.10
N LYS A 49 24.50 11.51 -14.01
CA LYS A 49 23.84 10.65 -12.99
C LYS A 49 23.51 11.38 -11.67
N LYS A 50 23.75 12.69 -11.60
CA LYS A 50 23.83 13.46 -10.34
C LYS A 50 22.51 13.90 -9.70
N SER A 51 21.33 13.63 -10.27
CA SER A 51 20.11 14.23 -9.71
C SER A 51 18.79 13.55 -10.08
N ALA A 52 18.81 12.32 -10.59
CA ALA A 52 17.56 11.60 -10.83
C ALA A 52 17.07 11.01 -9.50
N HIS A 53 16.06 11.62 -8.90
CA HIS A 53 15.25 10.98 -7.87
C HIS A 53 14.72 9.64 -8.44
N LYS A 54 14.98 8.53 -7.75
CA LYS A 54 14.58 7.20 -8.21
C LYS A 54 13.55 6.61 -7.28
N TRP A 55 12.39 6.25 -7.82
CA TRP A 55 11.41 5.44 -7.11
C TRP A 55 11.89 4.01 -7.00
N GLN A 56 11.98 3.52 -5.77
CA GLN A 56 12.31 2.13 -5.46
C GLN A 56 11.14 1.48 -4.75
N PHE A 57 10.76 0.26 -5.15
CA PHE A 57 9.71 -0.48 -4.45
C PHE A 57 10.17 -0.80 -3.04
N ILE A 58 9.22 -0.78 -2.11
CA ILE A 58 9.47 -1.20 -0.73
C ILE A 58 8.96 -2.62 -0.49
N THR A 59 9.61 -3.32 0.42
CA THR A 59 9.23 -4.70 0.77
C THR A 59 8.96 -4.86 2.26
N GLN A 60 8.27 -5.94 2.63
CA GLN A 60 8.05 -6.32 4.02
C GLN A 60 9.36 -6.48 4.81
N ARG A 61 10.48 -6.84 4.15
CA ARG A 61 11.79 -6.95 4.81
C ARG A 61 12.32 -5.60 5.29
N GLN A 62 12.02 -4.54 4.56
CA GLN A 62 12.39 -3.16 4.91
C GLN A 62 11.34 -2.52 5.83
N PHE A 63 10.06 -2.82 5.58
CA PHE A 63 8.92 -2.27 6.30
C PHE A 63 7.97 -3.39 6.74
N PRO A 64 8.27 -4.09 7.86
CA PRO A 64 7.49 -5.23 8.31
C PRO A 64 6.06 -4.86 8.71
N LEU A 65 5.82 -3.60 9.07
CA LEU A 65 4.51 -3.08 9.43
C LEU A 65 3.53 -3.00 8.25
N LEU A 66 4.01 -3.12 6.99
CA LEU A 66 3.13 -3.29 5.83
C LEU A 66 2.25 -4.55 5.94
N ALA A 67 2.69 -5.56 6.69
CA ALA A 67 1.90 -6.76 6.94
C ALA A 67 0.63 -6.49 7.78
N LYS A 68 0.56 -5.35 8.48
CA LYS A 68 -0.64 -4.91 9.22
C LYS A 68 -1.65 -4.21 8.32
N VAL A 69 -1.28 -3.85 7.09
CA VAL A 69 -2.20 -3.26 6.12
C VAL A 69 -3.08 -4.38 5.57
N ARG A 70 -4.38 -4.28 5.89
CA ARG A 70 -5.42 -5.17 5.39
C ARG A 70 -5.83 -4.72 3.99
N THR A 71 -5.81 -5.67 3.07
CA THR A 71 -6.25 -5.47 1.69
C THR A 71 -7.62 -6.10 1.53
N GLU A 72 -8.53 -5.38 0.89
CA GLU A 72 -9.81 -5.90 0.41
C GLU A 72 -9.98 -5.50 -1.05
N MET A 73 -10.77 -6.27 -1.78
CA MET A 73 -11.07 -6.01 -3.17
C MET A 73 -12.57 -5.91 -3.35
N TRP A 74 -13.00 -4.91 -4.10
CA TRP A 74 -14.35 -4.79 -4.59
C TRP A 74 -14.29 -4.88 -6.11
N VAL A 75 -14.98 -5.87 -6.68
CA VAL A 75 -15.04 -6.10 -8.12
C VAL A 75 -16.50 -5.96 -8.56
N PRO A 76 -16.78 -5.22 -9.64
CA PRO A 76 -18.13 -5.06 -10.14
C PRO A 76 -18.73 -6.39 -10.61
N ASP A 77 -19.93 -6.70 -10.14
CA ASP A 77 -20.70 -7.88 -10.58
C ASP A 77 -21.87 -7.43 -11.45
N GLN A 78 -21.86 -7.80 -12.74
CA GLN A 78 -22.91 -7.43 -13.69
C GLN A 78 -24.21 -8.21 -13.48
N SER A 79 -24.19 -9.27 -12.68
CA SER A 79 -25.36 -10.15 -12.48
C SER A 79 -26.33 -9.64 -11.42
N VAL A 80 -25.97 -8.60 -10.65
CA VAL A 80 -26.82 -8.05 -9.59
C VAL A 80 -27.68 -6.89 -10.08
N ASP A 81 -28.92 -6.81 -9.59
CA ASP A 81 -29.89 -5.79 -9.99
C ASP A 81 -29.46 -4.35 -9.68
N THR A 82 -28.56 -4.17 -8.71
CA THR A 82 -28.02 -2.86 -8.31
C THR A 82 -26.81 -2.42 -9.14
N TYR A 83 -26.44 -3.17 -10.19
CA TYR A 83 -25.32 -2.83 -11.05
C TYR A 83 -25.57 -1.53 -11.81
N THR A 84 -24.62 -0.60 -11.76
CA THR A 84 -24.68 0.67 -12.48
C THR A 84 -23.38 0.89 -13.25
N ALA A 85 -23.45 0.84 -14.58
CA ALA A 85 -22.26 0.84 -15.44
C ALA A 85 -21.40 2.12 -15.35
N HIS A 86 -22.02 3.27 -15.07
CA HIS A 86 -21.39 4.60 -15.13
C HIS A 86 -20.89 5.11 -13.76
N VAL A 87 -20.61 4.19 -12.84
CA VAL A 87 -19.97 4.53 -11.57
C VAL A 87 -18.46 4.42 -11.74
N GLU A 88 -17.71 5.40 -11.24
CA GLU A 88 -16.24 5.47 -11.44
C GLU A 88 -15.52 4.18 -11.03
N ASP A 89 -15.94 3.56 -9.93
CA ASP A 89 -15.41 2.28 -9.44
C ASP A 89 -15.68 1.11 -10.41
N VAL A 90 -16.82 1.12 -11.12
CA VAL A 90 -17.19 0.10 -12.11
C VAL A 90 -16.38 0.29 -13.39
N GLU A 91 -16.27 1.54 -13.84
CA GLU A 91 -15.48 1.90 -15.03
C GLU A 91 -14.00 1.57 -14.84
N SER A 92 -13.50 1.63 -13.60
CA SER A 92 -12.13 1.24 -13.24
C SER A 92 -11.90 -0.28 -13.11
N GLY A 93 -12.92 -1.10 -13.41
CA GLY A 93 -12.87 -2.55 -13.23
C GLY A 93 -12.89 -3.00 -11.75
N GLY A 94 -13.25 -2.10 -10.84
CA GLY A 94 -13.27 -2.29 -9.40
C GLY A 94 -12.23 -1.45 -8.66
N VAL A 95 -12.15 -1.67 -7.34
CA VAL A 95 -11.23 -0.95 -6.46
C VAL A 95 -10.61 -1.88 -5.41
N ILE A 96 -9.40 -1.54 -5.00
CA ILE A 96 -8.78 -2.05 -3.78
C ILE A 96 -9.12 -1.12 -2.63
N ILE A 97 -9.45 -1.69 -1.48
CA ILE A 97 -9.65 -0.97 -0.23
C ILE A 97 -8.51 -1.37 0.71
N LEU A 98 -7.69 -0.40 1.10
CA LEU A 98 -6.58 -0.61 2.02
C LEU A 98 -6.96 -0.04 3.37
N SER A 99 -6.87 -0.86 4.41
CA SER A 99 -7.12 -0.46 5.79
C SER A 99 -5.87 -0.67 6.62
N PHE A 100 -5.52 0.31 7.44
CA PHE A 100 -4.36 0.22 8.33
C PHE A 100 -4.71 0.70 9.73
N PRO A 101 -4.09 0.12 10.77
CA PRO A 101 -4.31 0.56 12.14
C PRO A 101 -3.83 2.01 12.28
N TYR A 102 -4.69 2.87 12.81
CA TYR A 102 -4.38 4.27 13.01
C TYR A 102 -5.01 4.77 14.31
N GLN A 103 -4.22 5.48 15.12
CA GLN A 103 -4.70 6.12 16.34
C GLN A 103 -4.41 7.62 16.27
N GLU A 104 -5.45 8.42 16.37
CA GLU A 104 -5.33 9.88 16.43
C GLU A 104 -4.60 10.28 17.72
N ALA A 105 -3.74 11.30 17.65
CA ALA A 105 -3.06 11.80 18.84
C ALA A 105 -4.06 12.47 19.81
N GLY A 106 -3.80 12.31 21.11
CA GLY A 106 -4.57 12.98 22.16
C GLY A 106 -5.76 12.18 22.71
N TRP A 107 -6.64 12.88 23.41
CA TRP A 107 -7.73 12.26 24.19
C TRP A 107 -8.77 11.56 23.29
N LYS A 108 -9.05 12.12 22.11
CA LYS A 108 -9.96 11.52 21.12
C LYS A 108 -9.51 10.14 20.69
N GLY A 109 -8.21 9.96 20.42
CA GLY A 109 -7.64 8.65 20.06
C GLY A 109 -7.74 7.63 21.18
N LYS A 110 -7.56 8.04 22.45
CA LYS A 110 -7.75 7.14 23.59
C LYS A 110 -9.20 6.65 23.71
N VAL A 111 -10.18 7.55 23.52
CA VAL A 111 -11.60 7.17 23.51
C VAL A 111 -11.93 6.24 22.34
N ALA A 112 -11.40 6.53 21.15
CA ALA A 112 -11.59 5.68 19.98
C ALA A 112 -10.97 4.29 20.18
N GLN A 113 -9.77 4.21 20.73
CA GLN A 113 -9.11 2.94 21.07
C GLN A 113 -9.93 2.14 22.09
N TRP A 114 -10.45 2.80 23.12
CA TRP A 114 -11.28 2.15 24.15
C TRP A 114 -12.59 1.61 23.56
N GLY A 115 -13.29 2.43 22.75
CA GLY A 115 -14.52 2.03 22.08
C GLY A 115 -14.31 0.91 21.06
N ALA A 116 -13.18 0.90 20.36
CA ALA A 116 -12.82 -0.17 19.45
C ALA A 116 -12.48 -1.47 20.21
N ALA A 117 -11.73 -1.37 21.31
CA ALA A 117 -11.37 -2.51 22.15
C ALA A 117 -12.62 -3.21 22.74
N LEU A 118 -13.64 -2.45 23.15
CA LEU A 118 -14.93 -3.01 23.59
C LEU A 118 -15.65 -3.82 22.50
N LYS A 119 -15.38 -3.52 21.22
CA LYS A 119 -15.90 -4.25 20.05
C LYS A 119 -14.92 -5.30 19.54
N GLY A 120 -13.80 -5.55 20.24
CA GLY A 120 -12.72 -6.44 19.79
C GLY A 120 -12.03 -5.99 18.51
N LYS A 121 -12.07 -4.69 18.19
CA LYS A 121 -11.47 -4.10 16.99
C LYS A 121 -10.37 -3.10 17.34
N VAL A 122 -9.53 -2.81 16.36
CA VAL A 122 -8.55 -1.71 16.43
C VAL A 122 -9.09 -0.56 15.58
N PRO A 123 -8.87 0.72 15.97
CA PRO A 123 -9.19 1.83 15.09
C PRO A 123 -8.36 1.76 13.81
N GLU A 124 -9.03 1.87 12.66
CA GLU A 124 -8.40 1.77 11.34
C GLU A 124 -8.75 2.98 10.49
N LYS A 125 -7.84 3.39 9.61
CA LYS A 125 -8.11 4.29 8.50
C LYS A 125 -8.15 3.48 7.21
N GLN A 126 -9.05 3.88 6.32
CA GLN A 126 -9.25 3.23 5.04
C GLN A 126 -9.12 4.23 3.90
N PHE A 127 -8.60 3.77 2.77
CA PHE A 127 -8.57 4.51 1.52
C PHE A 127 -8.75 3.54 0.34
N ARG A 128 -9.14 4.07 -0.82
CA ARG A 128 -9.52 3.29 -2.00
C ARG A 128 -8.55 3.59 -3.14
N ILE A 129 -8.26 2.58 -3.95
CA ILE A 129 -7.42 2.71 -5.14
C ILE A 129 -8.13 2.01 -6.32
N PRO A 130 -8.32 2.66 -7.48
CA PRO A 130 -8.90 2.01 -8.66
C PRO A 130 -7.98 0.93 -9.24
N PHE A 131 -8.55 -0.15 -9.78
CA PHE A 131 -7.75 -1.20 -10.44
C PHE A 131 -7.12 -0.72 -11.74
N ASP A 132 -7.93 -0.18 -12.64
CA ASP A 132 -7.52 0.29 -13.95
C ASP A 132 -8.26 1.61 -14.30
N PRO A 133 -7.80 2.76 -13.77
CA PRO A 133 -8.47 4.03 -13.99
C PRO A 133 -8.39 4.45 -15.46
N THR A 134 -9.51 4.93 -16.00
CA THR A 134 -9.59 5.44 -17.37
C THR A 134 -8.74 6.71 -17.56
N PRO A 135 -8.35 7.07 -18.79
CA PRO A 135 -7.59 8.31 -19.04
C PRO A 135 -8.25 9.58 -18.49
N VAL A 136 -9.58 9.64 -18.52
CA VAL A 136 -10.35 10.76 -17.98
C VAL A 136 -10.26 10.80 -16.45
N GLN A 137 -10.31 9.64 -15.79
CA GLN A 137 -10.15 9.55 -14.33
C GLN A 137 -8.73 9.90 -13.90
N ILE A 138 -7.71 9.47 -14.65
CA ILE A 138 -6.30 9.83 -14.42
C ILE A 138 -6.13 11.35 -14.45
N GLU A 139 -6.67 12.03 -15.46
CA GLU A 139 -6.59 13.49 -15.57
C GLU A 139 -7.37 14.18 -14.44
N LYS A 140 -8.61 13.72 -14.16
CA LYS A 140 -9.47 14.29 -13.11
C LYS A 140 -8.85 14.17 -11.72
N ALA A 141 -8.24 13.03 -11.41
CA ALA A 141 -7.59 12.79 -10.12
C ALA A 141 -6.18 13.39 -10.04
N GLY A 142 -5.58 13.76 -11.17
CA GLY A 142 -4.23 14.31 -11.24
C GLY A 142 -3.13 13.26 -11.08
N TYR A 143 -3.40 12.00 -11.45
CA TYR A 143 -2.39 10.94 -11.40
C TYR A 143 -1.31 11.18 -12.45
N THR A 144 -0.09 10.77 -12.13
CA THR A 144 1.07 10.95 -13.01
C THR A 144 1.79 9.62 -13.25
N TYR A 145 2.45 9.49 -14.39
CA TYR A 145 3.27 8.32 -14.66
C TYR A 145 4.72 8.59 -14.28
N GLU A 146 5.32 7.68 -13.52
CA GLU A 146 6.70 7.81 -13.05
C GLU A 146 7.51 6.56 -13.33
N LYS A 147 8.83 6.76 -13.52
CA LYS A 147 9.76 5.66 -13.72
C LYS A 147 10.15 5.08 -12.37
N MET A 148 9.88 3.79 -12.21
CA MET A 148 10.15 3.02 -11.02
C MET A 148 11.16 1.92 -11.32
N THR A 149 12.14 1.72 -10.44
CA THR A 149 13.08 0.61 -10.56
C THR A 149 12.64 -0.56 -9.71
N ILE A 150 12.42 -1.71 -10.35
CA ILE A 150 12.12 -2.99 -9.71
C ILE A 150 13.31 -3.92 -10.00
N TRP A 151 14.11 -4.18 -8.96
CA TRP A 151 15.37 -4.93 -9.05
C TRP A 151 16.35 -4.32 -10.06
N LYS A 152 16.42 -4.88 -11.27
CA LYS A 152 17.31 -4.43 -12.35
C LYS A 152 16.55 -3.74 -13.49
N GLU A 153 15.23 -3.73 -13.45
CA GLU A 153 14.37 -3.24 -14.52
C GLU A 153 13.75 -1.90 -14.13
N THR A 154 13.63 -1.00 -15.10
CA THR A 154 12.89 0.26 -14.94
C THR A 154 11.58 0.16 -15.69
N VAL A 155 10.48 0.30 -14.96
CA VAL A 155 9.12 0.26 -15.49
C VAL A 155 8.46 1.62 -15.31
N THR A 156 7.57 1.99 -16.22
CA THR A 156 6.69 3.15 -16.04
C THR A 156 5.48 2.68 -15.25
N ALA A 157 5.24 3.30 -14.09
CA ALA A 157 4.12 2.98 -13.21
C ALA A 157 3.24 4.22 -13.02
N LEU A 158 1.94 3.99 -12.80
CA LEU A 158 1.00 5.06 -12.43
C LEU A 158 1.19 5.40 -10.95
N ASN A 159 1.51 6.65 -10.64
CA ASN A 159 1.64 7.15 -9.27
C ASN A 159 0.25 7.55 -8.74
N LEU A 160 -0.17 6.84 -7.69
CA LEU A 160 -1.45 7.00 -6.99
C LEU A 160 -1.27 7.60 -5.58
N GLU A 161 -0.18 8.33 -5.34
CA GLU A 161 0.16 8.93 -4.04
C GLU A 161 -0.93 9.87 -3.50
N ILE A 162 -1.69 10.53 -4.38
CA ILE A 162 -2.78 11.44 -4.00
C ILE A 162 -3.86 10.71 -3.19
N GLU A 163 -4.08 9.42 -3.45
CA GLU A 163 -5.05 8.60 -2.71
C GLU A 163 -4.50 8.11 -1.37
N ILE A 164 -3.18 8.19 -1.17
CA ILE A 164 -2.53 7.64 0.01
C ILE A 164 -2.59 8.67 1.14
N PRO A 165 -3.29 8.37 2.25
CA PRO A 165 -3.34 9.27 3.38
C PRO A 165 -1.93 9.45 3.99
N GLU A 166 -1.60 10.69 4.36
CA GLU A 166 -0.28 11.02 4.93
C GLU A 166 0.06 10.15 6.14
N GLU A 167 -0.95 9.70 6.89
CA GLU A 167 -0.72 8.92 8.10
C GLU A 167 -0.18 7.52 7.84
N LEU A 168 -0.36 6.98 6.62
CA LEU A 168 0.26 5.73 6.21
C LEU A 168 1.79 5.83 6.27
N ARG A 169 2.35 7.03 6.08
CA ARG A 169 3.81 7.26 6.18
C ARG A 169 4.33 7.02 7.60
N PHE A 170 3.50 7.19 8.63
CA PHE A 170 3.88 6.97 10.03
C PHE A 170 3.87 5.49 10.44
N LEU A 171 3.38 4.57 9.59
CA LEU A 171 3.57 3.13 9.83
C LEU A 171 5.04 2.74 9.89
N LYS A 172 5.98 3.57 9.41
CA LYS A 172 7.42 3.37 9.62
C LYS A 172 7.83 3.49 11.11
N PHE A 173 7.09 4.30 11.88
CA PHE A 173 7.44 4.69 13.25
C PHE A 173 6.52 4.08 14.32
N GLN A 174 5.36 3.52 13.95
CA GLN A 174 4.46 2.82 14.88
C GLN A 174 4.94 1.40 15.25
N GLY A 175 6.23 1.27 15.53
CA GLY A 175 6.71 0.23 16.44
C GLY A 175 6.19 0.57 17.83
N ASN A 176 5.44 -0.33 18.45
CA ASN A 176 4.92 -0.12 19.79
C ASN A 176 6.09 0.13 20.76
N PRO A 177 6.12 1.22 21.57
CA PRO A 177 7.11 1.33 22.64
C PRO A 177 7.01 0.19 23.66
N ASP A 178 5.89 -0.54 23.71
CA ASP A 178 5.72 -1.67 24.63
C ASP A 178 6.25 -3.01 24.10
N SER A 179 6.80 -3.07 22.88
CA SER A 179 7.70 -4.18 22.50
C SER A 179 9.10 -3.89 23.01
N VAL A 180 9.22 -3.77 24.35
CA VAL A 180 10.44 -4.08 25.05
C VAL A 180 10.66 -5.57 24.81
N CYS A 181 11.51 -5.91 23.83
CA CYS A 181 12.20 -7.19 23.92
C CYS A 181 12.88 -7.17 25.30
N PRO A 182 12.61 -8.13 26.21
CA PRO A 182 13.54 -8.32 27.29
C PRO A 182 14.87 -8.61 26.61
N LEU A 183 15.89 -7.79 26.87
CA LEU A 183 17.25 -8.27 26.76
C LEU A 183 17.29 -9.48 27.69
N SER A 184 17.23 -10.68 27.10
CA SER A 184 17.56 -11.88 27.83
C SER A 184 19.04 -11.78 28.15
N ASP A 185 19.34 -11.27 29.35
CA ASP A 185 20.52 -11.67 30.08
C ASP A 185 20.42 -13.19 30.28
N SER A 186 21.03 -13.93 29.37
CA SER A 186 21.61 -15.24 29.65
C SER A 186 23.06 -15.12 29.22
N ALA A 187 23.92 -14.64 30.10
CA ALA A 187 24.63 -15.47 31.07
C ALA A 187 25.57 -16.46 30.38
N GLN A 188 26.86 -16.10 30.41
CA GLN A 188 27.97 -16.97 30.78
C GLN A 188 27.86 -18.44 30.34
N THR A 189 28.62 -18.83 29.32
CA THR A 189 29.68 -19.84 29.48
C THR A 189 30.79 -19.58 28.48
#